data_AF-A0A7S3FWH5-F1
#
_entry.id   AF-A0A7S3FWH5-F1
#
_cell.length_a   1.000
_cell.length_b   1.000
_cell.length_c   1.000
_cell.angle_alpha   90.00
_cell.angle_beta   90.00
_cell.angle_gamma   90.00
#
_symmetry.space_group_name_H-M   'P 1'
#
loop_
_entity.id
_entity.type
_entity.pdbx_description
1 polymer ?
#
loop_
_entity_poly.entity_id
_entity_poly.type
_entity_poly.pdbx_seq_one_letter_code
_entity_poly.pdbx_strand_id
1 'polypeptide(L)'
;MAAKMVSDHFGYDSVKLNQLYPASTLAALYVKNKLPDAKKVRVIGNEELLDELAEFGIETEGGCLQDLEYNDPKNAISIEKLDQYELDPNVAAIIHGNDPTVNYAKLAIASLYIQ
;
A
#
# COMPACT_ATOMS: atom_id res chain seq x y z
N MET A 1 -15.68 -2.90 2.70
CA MET A 1 -15.43 -4.38 2.62
C MET A 1 -15.45 -5.07 3.99
N ALA A 2 -14.75 -4.54 5.00
CA ALA A 2 -14.62 -5.19 6.30
C ALA A 2 -15.95 -5.44 7.06
N ALA A 3 -16.92 -4.52 7.02
CA ALA A 3 -18.24 -4.76 7.64
C ALA A 3 -19.00 -5.95 7.05
N LYS A 4 -18.81 -6.23 5.74
CA LYS A 4 -19.41 -7.38 5.07
C LYS A 4 -18.77 -8.70 5.53
N MET A 5 -17.44 -8.76 5.64
CA MET A 5 -16.76 -9.96 6.17
C MET A 5 -17.17 -10.27 7.62
N VAL A 6 -17.31 -9.25 8.47
CA VAL A 6 -17.66 -9.46 9.87
C VAL A 6 -19.09 -10.00 10.03
N SER A 7 -20.03 -9.48 9.24
CA SER A 7 -21.41 -9.98 9.22
C SER A 7 -21.48 -11.41 8.69
N ASP A 8 -20.84 -11.68 7.54
CA ASP A 8 -21.02 -12.93 6.82
C ASP A 8 -20.27 -14.13 7.43
N HIS A 9 -19.12 -13.91 8.08
CA HIS A 9 -18.25 -15.00 8.56
C HIS A 9 -18.25 -15.19 10.08
N PHE A 10 -18.52 -14.14 10.84
CA PHE A 10 -18.42 -14.18 12.31
C PHE A 10 -19.78 -14.09 13.02
N GLY A 11 -20.89 -13.95 12.28
CA GLY A 11 -22.25 -13.97 12.82
C GLY A 11 -22.63 -12.72 13.62
N TYR A 12 -21.97 -11.59 13.35
CA TYR A 12 -22.31 -10.31 13.99
C TYR A 12 -23.23 -9.47 13.08
N ASP A 13 -24.53 -9.46 13.37
CA ASP A 13 -25.55 -8.79 12.55
C ASP A 13 -25.66 -7.27 12.77
N SER A 14 -24.93 -6.73 13.75
CA SER A 14 -25.09 -5.33 14.21
C SER A 14 -23.86 -4.45 14.02
N VAL A 15 -22.87 -4.91 13.25
CA VAL A 15 -21.65 -4.12 13.00
C VAL A 15 -21.96 -2.93 12.11
N LYS A 16 -21.74 -1.73 12.65
CA LYS A 16 -21.87 -0.49 11.89
C LYS A 16 -20.53 -0.12 11.28
N LEU A 17 -20.54 0.38 10.04
CA LEU A 17 -19.33 0.83 9.33
C LEU A 17 -18.56 1.90 10.12
N ASN A 18 -19.25 2.79 10.84
CA ASN A 18 -18.64 3.83 11.66
C ASN A 18 -17.99 3.33 12.97
N GLN A 19 -18.00 2.03 13.21
CA GLN A 19 -17.30 1.37 14.32
C GLN A 19 -16.06 0.61 13.85
N LEU A 20 -15.78 0.63 12.54
CA LEU A 20 -14.66 -0.07 11.95
C LEU A 20 -13.61 0.94 11.52
N TYR A 21 -12.41 0.82 12.11
CA TYR A 21 -11.27 1.69 11.86
C TYR A 21 -10.12 0.82 11.37
N PRO A 22 -10.08 0.51 10.07
CA PRO A 22 -9.02 -0.33 9.54
C PRO A 22 -7.70 0.46 9.53
N ALA A 23 -6.59 -0.27 9.65
CA ALA A 23 -5.26 0.34 9.66
C ALA A 23 -4.97 1.14 8.37
N SER A 24 -5.58 0.75 7.24
CA SER A 24 -5.50 1.46 5.95
C SER A 24 -6.08 2.88 6.03
N THR A 25 -7.30 3.04 6.55
CA THR A 25 -7.91 4.37 6.76
C THR A 25 -7.07 5.22 7.71
N LEU A 26 -6.57 4.62 8.80
CA LEU A 26 -5.71 5.34 9.75
C LEU A 26 -4.38 5.76 9.13
N ALA A 27 -3.79 4.95 8.25
CA ALA A 27 -2.58 5.28 7.52
C ALA A 27 -2.81 6.44 6.52
N ALA A 28 -3.90 6.39 5.75
CA ALA A 28 -4.29 7.48 4.84
C ALA A 28 -4.49 8.80 5.59
N LEU A 29 -5.22 8.74 6.71
CA LEU A 29 -5.43 9.89 7.59
C LEU A 29 -4.12 10.41 8.19
N TYR A 30 -3.20 9.52 8.57
CA TYR A 30 -1.88 9.90 9.07
C TYR A 30 -1.09 10.67 8.00
N VAL A 31 -1.06 10.17 6.76
CA VAL A 31 -0.41 10.85 5.64
C VAL A 31 -1.02 12.23 5.42
N LYS A 32 -2.34 12.36 5.32
CA LYS A 32 -2.97 13.69 5.15
C LYS A 32 -2.66 14.66 6.28
N ASN A 33 -2.60 14.18 7.52
CA ASN A 33 -2.36 15.05 8.67
C ASN A 33 -0.89 15.41 8.89
N LYS A 34 0.04 14.52 8.54
CA LYS A 34 1.48 14.70 8.80
C LYS A 34 2.28 15.12 7.58
N LEU A 35 1.77 14.81 6.39
CA LEU A 35 2.34 15.10 5.10
C LEU A 35 1.25 15.72 4.20
N PRO A 36 0.72 16.91 4.54
CA PRO A 36 -0.43 17.49 3.84
C PRO A 36 -0.18 17.74 2.34
N ASP A 37 1.08 17.94 1.96
CA ASP A 37 1.50 18.13 0.57
C ASP A 37 1.76 16.81 -0.17
N ALA A 38 1.71 15.66 0.52
CA ALA A 38 1.88 14.36 -0.11
C ALA A 38 0.69 14.05 -1.02
N LYS A 39 0.98 14.02 -2.32
CA LYS A 39 0.02 13.64 -3.37
C LYS A 39 0.17 12.18 -3.78
N LYS A 40 1.38 11.62 -3.67
CA LYS A 40 1.68 10.26 -4.07
C LYS A 40 2.51 9.51 -3.02
N VAL A 41 2.25 8.22 -2.85
CA VAL A 41 2.98 7.32 -1.94
C VAL A 41 3.34 6.00 -2.62
N ARG A 42 4.46 5.39 -2.22
CA ARG A 42 4.83 4.02 -2.60
C ARG A 42 4.16 3.05 -1.62
N VAL A 43 3.52 2.02 -2.13
CA VAL A 43 2.78 1.05 -1.31
C VAL A 43 3.37 -0.34 -1.46
N ILE A 44 3.55 -1.02 -0.33
CA ILE A 44 3.63 -2.49 -0.27
C ILE A 44 2.38 -2.93 0.47
N GLY A 45 1.39 -3.45 -0.25
CA GLY A 45 0.08 -3.71 0.34
C GLY A 45 -0.93 -4.18 -0.69
N ASN A 46 -2.05 -4.71 -0.20
CA ASN A 46 -3.19 -5.14 -0.98
C ASN A 46 -4.01 -3.96 -1.53
N GLU A 47 -4.90 -4.25 -2.48
CA GLU A 47 -5.72 -3.25 -3.15
C GLU A 47 -6.64 -2.51 -2.19
N GLU A 48 -7.11 -3.15 -1.13
CA GLU A 48 -7.94 -2.48 -0.12
C GLU A 48 -7.21 -1.33 0.58
N LEU A 49 -5.88 -1.39 0.70
CA LEU A 49 -5.09 -0.25 1.18
C LEU A 49 -5.03 0.86 0.13
N LEU A 50 -4.89 0.51 -1.15
CA LEU A 50 -4.83 1.47 -2.26
C LEU A 50 -6.16 2.21 -2.42
N ASP A 51 -7.28 1.49 -2.34
CA ASP A 51 -8.64 2.05 -2.38
C ASP A 51 -8.84 3.10 -1.27
N GLU A 52 -8.44 2.77 -0.05
CA GLU A 52 -8.54 3.69 1.10
C GLU A 52 -7.64 4.92 0.93
N LEU A 53 -6.44 4.78 0.35
CA LEU A 53 -5.57 5.92 0.05
C LEU A 53 -6.19 6.83 -1.03
N ALA A 54 -6.81 6.22 -2.05
CA ALA A 54 -7.49 6.93 -3.12
C ALA A 54 -8.72 7.70 -2.63
N GLU A 55 -9.49 7.17 -1.66
CA GLU A 55 -10.61 7.89 -1.02
C GLU A 55 -10.18 9.20 -0.36
N PHE A 56 -8.92 9.26 0.12
CA PHE A 56 -8.33 10.48 0.66
C PHE A 56 -7.64 11.34 -0.41
N GLY A 57 -7.69 10.97 -1.69
CA GLY A 57 -7.01 11.69 -2.77
C GLY A 57 -5.48 11.60 -2.64
N ILE A 58 -4.98 10.42 -2.32
CA ILE A 58 -3.55 10.08 -2.33
C ILE A 58 -3.35 9.07 -3.47
N GLU A 59 -2.53 9.43 -4.44
CA GLU A 59 -2.12 8.53 -5.52
C GLU A 59 -1.15 7.48 -4.98
N THR A 60 -1.20 6.28 -5.55
CA THR A 60 -0.33 5.18 -5.14
C THR A 60 0.51 4.70 -6.30
N GLU A 61 1.71 4.25 -5.96
CA GLU A 61 2.57 3.46 -6.83
C GLU A 61 2.94 2.18 -6.10
N GLY A 62 3.04 1.08 -6.84
CA GLY A 62 3.28 -0.22 -6.25
C GLY A 62 2.04 -0.79 -5.58
N GLY A 63 2.20 -1.97 -4.99
CA GLY A 63 1.11 -2.72 -4.40
C GLY A 63 1.02 -4.12 -4.98
N CYS A 64 0.14 -4.93 -4.41
CA CYS A 64 0.05 -6.35 -4.69
C CYS A 64 -0.17 -6.62 -6.18
N LEU A 65 -1.07 -5.87 -6.83
CA LEU A 65 -1.36 -6.04 -8.27
C LEU A 65 -0.51 -5.16 -9.19
N GLN A 66 0.04 -4.05 -8.70
CA GLN A 66 0.91 -3.19 -9.51
C GLN A 66 2.32 -3.77 -9.66
N ASP A 67 2.79 -4.53 -8.66
CA ASP A 67 4.13 -5.14 -8.62
C ASP A 67 4.13 -6.63 -9.01
N LEU A 68 3.14 -7.09 -9.79
CA LEU A 68 3.00 -8.52 -10.14
C LEU A 68 4.21 -9.09 -10.87
N GLU A 69 4.94 -8.27 -11.62
CA GLU A 69 6.13 -8.71 -12.34
C GLU A 69 7.18 -9.29 -11.38
N TYR A 70 7.31 -8.73 -10.18
CA TYR A 70 8.26 -9.17 -9.16
C TYR A 70 7.83 -10.45 -8.42
N ASN A 71 6.61 -10.94 -8.66
CA ASN A 71 6.15 -12.21 -8.09
C ASN A 71 6.67 -13.42 -8.87
N ASP A 72 7.16 -13.23 -10.10
CA ASP A 72 7.88 -14.28 -10.83
C ASP A 72 9.36 -14.30 -10.38
N PRO A 73 9.88 -15.44 -9.87
CA PRO A 73 11.29 -15.56 -9.52
C PRO A 73 12.26 -15.25 -10.67
N LYS A 74 11.83 -15.38 -11.93
CA LYS A 74 12.63 -15.01 -13.11
C LYS A 74 12.85 -13.50 -13.23
N ASN A 75 11.97 -12.71 -12.63
CA ASN A 75 12.03 -11.26 -12.58
C ASN A 75 12.62 -10.76 -11.25
N ALA A 76 13.34 -11.62 -10.52
CA ALA A 76 14.07 -11.21 -9.33
C ALA A 76 14.89 -9.94 -9.62
N ILE A 77 14.81 -8.99 -8.70
CA ILE A 77 15.54 -7.74 -8.84
C ILE A 77 17.04 -7.98 -8.64
N SER A 78 17.86 -7.37 -9.47
CA SER A 78 19.32 -7.38 -9.34
C SER A 78 19.82 -6.01 -8.89
N ILE A 79 21.08 -5.93 -8.46
CA ILE A 79 21.68 -4.65 -8.02
C ILE A 79 21.73 -3.68 -9.20
N GLU A 80 22.05 -4.15 -10.40
CA GLU A 80 22.12 -3.32 -11.60
C GLU A 80 20.75 -2.72 -11.96
N LYS A 81 19.67 -3.48 -11.74
CA LYS A 81 18.30 -2.98 -11.93
C LYS A 81 17.90 -1.96 -10.86
N LEU A 82 18.37 -2.12 -9.62
CA LEU A 82 18.14 -1.14 -8.55
C LEU A 82 18.88 0.17 -8.83
N ASP A 83 20.12 0.10 -9.30
CA ASP A 83 20.93 1.27 -9.66
C ASP A 83 20.33 2.06 -10.83
N GLN A 84 19.60 1.37 -11.71
CA GLN A 84 18.88 1.96 -12.84
C GLN A 84 17.42 2.30 -12.54
N TYR A 85 16.95 2.06 -11.31
CA TYR A 85 15.55 2.27 -10.96
C TYR A 85 15.23 3.77 -10.91
N GLU A 86 14.31 4.20 -11.76
CA GLU A 86 13.86 5.60 -11.81
C GLU A 86 12.84 5.85 -10.71
N LEU A 87 13.24 6.57 -9.66
CA LEU A 87 12.35 6.99 -8.59
C LEU A 87 11.41 8.09 -9.09
N ASP A 88 10.12 7.97 -8.76
CA ASP A 88 9.19 9.07 -8.97
C ASP A 88 9.42 10.14 -7.89
N PRO A 89 9.85 11.37 -8.25
CA PRO A 89 10.12 12.42 -7.30
C PRO A 89 8.87 12.93 -6.54
N ASN A 90 7.67 12.56 -6.99
CA ASN A 90 6.42 12.94 -6.33
C ASN A 90 6.04 11.99 -5.18
N VAL A 91 6.71 10.83 -5.06
CA VAL A 91 6.49 9.91 -3.94
C VAL A 91 7.05 10.53 -2.66
N ALA A 92 6.15 10.89 -1.75
CA ALA A 92 6.49 11.60 -0.52
C ALA A 92 6.67 10.67 0.69
N ALA A 93 6.18 9.44 0.61
CA ALA A 93 6.25 8.46 1.69
C ALA A 93 6.03 7.03 1.19
N ILE A 94 6.33 6.07 2.07
CA ILE A 94 6.03 4.65 1.87
C ILE A 94 5.01 4.22 2.89
N ILE A 95 4.06 3.38 2.44
CA ILE A 95 3.10 2.72 3.32
C ILE A 95 3.25 1.21 3.13
N HIS A 96 3.54 0.53 4.23
CA HIS A 96 3.62 -0.92 4.27
C HIS A 96 2.39 -1.46 5.01
N GLY A 97 1.55 -2.17 4.28
CA GLY A 97 0.38 -2.88 4.78
C GLY A 97 0.47 -4.38 4.52
N ASN A 98 -0.68 -5.04 4.54
CA ASN A 98 -0.77 -6.46 4.28
C ASN A 98 -0.60 -6.75 2.78
N ASP A 99 0.47 -7.45 2.38
CA ASP A 99 0.69 -7.94 1.02
C ASP A 99 1.06 -9.45 1.08
N PRO A 100 0.21 -10.36 0.59
CA PRO A 100 0.49 -11.80 0.62
C PRO A 100 1.61 -12.21 -0.34
N THR A 101 2.04 -11.31 -1.23
CA THR A 101 3.07 -11.51 -2.24
C THR A 101 4.33 -10.67 -1.97
N VAL A 102 4.47 -10.14 -0.74
CA VAL A 102 5.65 -9.38 -0.35
C VAL A 102 6.93 -10.19 -0.59
N ASN A 103 7.93 -9.54 -1.17
CA ASN A 103 9.19 -10.15 -1.51
C ASN A 103 10.34 -9.14 -1.46
N TYR A 104 11.57 -9.62 -1.66
CA TYR A 104 12.77 -8.80 -1.58
C TYR A 104 12.76 -7.63 -2.59
N ALA A 105 12.24 -7.82 -3.80
CA ALA A 105 12.22 -6.76 -4.81
C ALA A 105 11.34 -5.59 -4.39
N LYS A 106 10.13 -5.86 -3.89
CA LYS A 106 9.23 -4.81 -3.40
C LYS A 106 9.84 -4.04 -2.24
N LEU A 107 10.50 -4.74 -1.30
CA LEU A 107 11.19 -4.13 -0.16
C LEU A 107 12.41 -3.29 -0.59
N ALA A 108 13.21 -3.79 -1.54
CA ALA A 108 14.39 -3.10 -2.05
C ALA A 108 14.00 -1.80 -2.77
N ILE A 109 13.00 -1.85 -3.67
CA ILE A 109 12.47 -0.68 -4.36
C ILE A 109 11.94 0.34 -3.35
N ALA A 110 11.11 -0.10 -2.38
CA ALA A 110 10.60 0.79 -1.36
C ALA A 110 11.74 1.45 -0.56
N SER A 111 12.78 0.70 -0.21
CA SER A 111 13.93 1.24 0.54
C SER A 111 14.67 2.37 -0.19
N LEU A 112 14.61 2.42 -1.53
CA LEU A 112 15.19 3.52 -2.30
C LEU A 112 14.52 4.88 -2.00
N TYR A 113 13.25 4.87 -1.57
CA TYR A 113 12.50 6.07 -1.21
C TYR A 113 12.71 6.54 0.24
N ILE A 114 13.49 5.83 1.07
CA ILE A 114 13.72 6.16 2.51
C ILE A 114 15.02 6.96 2.73
N GLN A 115 15.84 7.14 1.70
CA GLN A 115 17.21 7.66 1.84
C GLN A 115 17.30 9.10 2.36
#